data_AF-A0A397CZQ6-F1
#
_entry.id   AF-A0A397CZQ6-F1
#
_cell.length_a   1.000
_cell.length_b   1.000
_cell.length_c   1.000
_cell.angle_alpha   90.00
_cell.angle_beta   90.00
_cell.angle_gamma   90.00
#
_symmetry.space_group_name_H-M   'P 1'
#
loop_
_entity.id
_entity.type
_entity.pdbx_description
1 polymer ?
#
loop_
_entity_poly.entity_id
_entity_poly.type
_entity_poly.pdbx_seq_one_letter_code
_entity_poly.pdbx_strand_id
1 'polypeptide(L)'
;MNYRLSPEVKYPEHICDVLRALQWVHREIHKLLGVVGISGVYNIVRLSTASIFGSMALDPVFGHGVQVRRESSVMQPSVASLGSMKKALPMLLLYAQDDFHLDEDAIELKAWLNSLGFTHVACEEIPGTNHFTIIGNVNTNLPPSRSTQAITKFIRDVTTEKNGH
;
A
#
# COMPACT_ATOMS: atom_id res chain seq x y z
N MET A 1 8.42 -9.58 -8.23
CA MET A 1 9.23 -9.75 -7.02
C MET A 1 8.50 -10.73 -6.12
N ASN A 2 9.18 -11.75 -5.62
CA ASN A 2 8.61 -12.69 -4.64
C ASN A 2 9.27 -12.45 -3.27
N TYR A 3 8.54 -12.71 -2.20
CA TYR A 3 9.02 -12.69 -0.81
C TYR A 3 8.61 -13.99 -0.12
N ARG A 4 9.28 -14.37 0.98
CA ARG A 4 8.94 -15.61 1.70
C ARG A 4 7.57 -15.48 2.37
N LEU A 5 6.84 -16.57 2.56
CA LEU A 5 5.45 -16.54 3.05
C LEU A 5 5.33 -17.07 4.49
N SER A 6 4.26 -16.67 5.17
CA SER A 6 3.80 -17.29 6.42
C SER A 6 3.07 -18.61 6.16
N PRO A 7 3.08 -19.56 7.12
CA PRO A 7 3.56 -19.43 8.50
C PRO A 7 5.07 -19.63 8.70
N GLU A 8 5.81 -20.09 7.69
CA GLU A 8 7.24 -20.41 7.79
C GLU A 8 8.09 -19.16 8.07
N VAL A 9 7.66 -18.02 7.54
CA VAL A 9 8.24 -16.70 7.81
C VAL A 9 7.23 -15.83 8.53
N LYS A 10 7.69 -15.04 9.51
CA LYS A 10 6.85 -14.19 10.37
C LYS A 10 7.39 -12.76 10.39
N TYR A 11 6.58 -11.81 10.86
CA TYR A 11 7.07 -10.46 11.09
C TYR A 11 8.28 -10.47 12.06
N PRO A 12 9.36 -9.69 11.79
CA PRO A 12 9.53 -8.70 10.73
C PRO A 12 10.25 -9.19 9.46
N GLU A 13 10.51 -10.49 9.30
CA GLU A 13 11.35 -11.03 8.21
C GLU A 13 10.84 -10.72 6.80
N HIS A 14 9.52 -10.61 6.61
CA HIS A 14 8.91 -10.15 5.36
C HIS A 14 9.38 -8.74 4.97
N ILE A 15 9.48 -7.84 5.96
CA ILE A 15 9.95 -6.48 5.75
C ILE A 15 11.41 -6.51 5.32
N CYS A 16 12.24 -7.37 5.92
CA CYS A 16 13.63 -7.55 5.51
C CYS A 16 13.74 -8.00 4.04
N ASP A 17 12.88 -8.90 3.57
CA ASP A 17 12.86 -9.33 2.16
C ASP A 17 12.49 -8.17 1.22
N VAL A 18 11.46 -7.39 1.58
CA VAL A 18 11.04 -6.19 0.83
C VAL A 18 12.14 -5.13 0.80
N LEU A 19 12.80 -4.86 1.93
CA LEU A 19 13.89 -3.90 2.02
C LEU A 19 15.07 -4.28 1.13
N ARG A 20 15.46 -5.57 1.08
CA ARG A 20 16.54 -6.03 0.19
C ARG A 20 16.20 -5.81 -1.28
N ALA A 21 14.95 -6.05 -1.69
CA ALA A 21 14.56 -5.77 -3.07
C ALA A 21 14.44 -4.28 -3.37
N LEU A 22 13.96 -3.47 -2.43
CA LEU A 22 13.97 -2.01 -2.59
C LEU A 22 15.39 -1.46 -2.71
N GLN A 23 16.35 -1.99 -1.96
CA GLN A 23 17.78 -1.66 -2.10
C GLN A 23 18.31 -2.04 -3.48
N TRP A 24 17.94 -3.23 -3.99
CA TRP A 24 18.28 -3.64 -5.35
C TRP A 24 17.67 -2.70 -6.40
N VAL A 25 16.37 -2.42 -6.32
CA VAL A 25 15.67 -1.50 -7.25
C VAL A 25 16.29 -0.10 -7.21
N HIS A 26 16.59 0.42 -6.03
CA HIS A 26 17.26 1.71 -5.88
C HIS A 26 18.63 1.73 -6.54
N ARG A 27 19.39 0.63 -6.44
CA ARG A 27 20.72 0.51 -7.05
C ARG A 27 20.68 0.33 -8.57
N GLU A 28 19.71 -0.38 -9.13
CA GLU A 28 19.69 -0.70 -10.57
C GLU A 28 18.80 0.22 -11.41
N ILE A 29 17.65 0.65 -10.85
CA ILE A 29 16.65 1.45 -11.58
C ILE A 29 16.84 2.95 -11.28
N HIS A 30 17.46 3.28 -10.14
CA HIS A 30 17.79 4.65 -9.69
C HIS A 30 16.62 5.63 -9.52
N LYS A 31 15.40 5.22 -9.88
CA LYS A 31 14.27 6.14 -10.02
C LYS A 31 12.98 5.49 -9.54
N LEU A 32 12.39 6.10 -8.51
CA LEU A 32 11.02 5.87 -8.07
C LEU A 32 10.19 7.09 -8.46
N LEU A 33 9.15 6.89 -9.26
CA LEU A 33 8.30 7.97 -9.78
C LEU A 33 6.99 8.14 -9.01
N GLY A 34 6.52 7.09 -8.34
CA GLY A 34 5.32 7.13 -7.52
C GLY A 34 5.06 5.77 -6.88
N VAL A 35 4.05 5.72 -6.03
CA VAL A 35 3.61 4.51 -5.33
C VAL A 35 2.11 4.33 -5.58
N VAL A 36 1.69 3.10 -5.86
CA VAL A 36 0.27 2.74 -5.87
C VAL A 36 0.04 1.68 -4.80
N GLY A 37 -0.80 1.99 -3.82
CA GLY A 37 -1.37 1.01 -2.90
C GLY A 37 -2.72 0.52 -3.42
N ILE A 38 -3.01 -0.77 -3.36
CA ILE A 38 -4.27 -1.34 -3.84
C ILE A 38 -4.82 -2.24 -2.72
N SER A 39 -6.00 -1.90 -2.19
CA SER A 39 -6.65 -2.58 -1.05
C SER A 39 -5.65 -2.95 0.05
N GLY A 40 -4.82 -1.97 0.42
CA GLY A 40 -3.75 -2.15 1.38
C GLY A 40 -4.24 -2.14 2.82
N VAL A 41 -3.55 -2.89 3.67
CA VAL A 41 -3.76 -2.89 5.12
C VAL A 41 -2.59 -2.13 5.76
N TYR A 42 -2.89 -1.03 6.42
CA TYR A 42 -1.91 -0.10 7.01
C TYR A 42 -2.01 -0.05 8.53
N ASN A 43 -3.14 -0.46 9.10
CA ASN A 43 -3.38 -0.64 10.53
C ASN A 43 -3.75 -2.10 10.83
N ILE A 44 -2.74 -2.87 11.24
CA ILE A 44 -2.90 -4.31 11.52
C ILE A 44 -3.84 -4.54 12.72
N VAL A 45 -3.87 -3.60 13.68
CA VAL A 45 -4.76 -3.69 14.84
C VAL A 45 -6.22 -3.64 14.40
N ARG A 46 -6.59 -2.64 13.57
CA ARG A 46 -7.97 -2.49 13.08
C ARG A 46 -8.42 -3.74 12.34
N LEU A 47 -7.64 -4.22 11.36
CA LEU A 47 -8.04 -5.39 10.58
C LEU A 47 -8.26 -6.62 11.49
N SER A 48 -7.40 -6.76 12.51
CA SER A 48 -7.52 -7.87 13.45
C SER A 48 -8.77 -7.82 14.33
N THR A 49 -9.39 -6.64 14.48
CA THR A 49 -10.62 -6.42 15.23
C THR A 49 -11.87 -6.28 14.34
N ALA A 50 -11.68 -5.98 13.04
CA ALA A 50 -12.78 -5.72 12.10
C ALA A 50 -13.49 -7.00 11.65
N SER A 51 -12.79 -8.14 11.58
CA SER A 51 -13.41 -9.42 11.23
C SER A 51 -12.64 -10.63 11.75
N ILE A 52 -13.35 -11.75 11.91
CA ILE A 52 -12.73 -13.06 12.23
C ILE A 52 -11.77 -13.47 11.12
N PHE A 53 -12.11 -13.21 9.85
CA PHE A 53 -11.21 -13.44 8.70
C PHE A 53 -9.88 -12.68 8.84
N GLY A 54 -9.95 -11.42 9.30
CA GLY A 54 -8.77 -10.61 9.61
C GLY A 54 -7.88 -11.29 10.66
N SER A 55 -8.45 -11.72 11.78
CA SER A 55 -7.65 -12.42 12.82
C SER A 55 -7.01 -13.71 12.32
N MET A 56 -7.75 -14.54 11.58
CA MET A 56 -7.26 -15.81 11.04
C MET A 56 -6.13 -15.62 10.02
N ALA A 57 -6.19 -14.54 9.22
CA ALA A 57 -5.14 -14.19 8.28
C ALA A 57 -3.88 -13.61 8.96
N LEU A 58 -4.07 -12.86 10.06
CA LEU A 58 -2.98 -12.14 10.73
C LEU A 58 -2.25 -12.98 11.78
N ASP A 59 -2.93 -13.92 12.44
CA ASP A 59 -2.35 -14.74 13.51
C ASP A 59 -1.09 -15.54 13.06
N PRO A 60 -1.06 -16.17 11.87
CA PRO A 60 0.13 -16.86 11.39
C PRO A 60 1.34 -15.92 11.19
N VAL A 61 1.08 -14.64 10.91
CA VAL A 61 2.09 -13.65 10.51
C VAL A 61 2.62 -12.84 11.70
N PHE A 62 1.71 -12.34 12.55
CA PHE A 62 1.98 -11.37 13.62
C PHE A 62 1.73 -11.95 15.02
N GLY A 63 1.13 -13.14 15.12
CA GLY A 63 0.65 -13.69 16.37
C GLY A 63 -0.52 -12.91 16.96
N HIS A 64 -0.84 -13.21 18.22
CA HIS A 64 -2.00 -12.66 18.94
C HIS A 64 -1.68 -11.38 19.74
N GLY A 65 -0.42 -10.96 19.83
CA GLY A 65 -0.01 -9.83 20.66
C GLY A 65 -0.41 -8.48 20.06
N VAL A 66 -1.27 -7.72 20.74
CA VAL A 66 -1.70 -6.37 20.31
C VAL A 66 -0.50 -5.43 20.13
N GLN A 67 0.52 -5.53 20.97
CA GLN A 67 1.72 -4.70 20.87
C GLN A 67 2.48 -4.96 19.57
N VAL A 68 2.68 -6.23 19.20
CA VAL A 68 3.34 -6.61 17.94
C VAL A 68 2.54 -6.10 16.73
N ARG A 69 1.20 -6.18 16.79
CA ARG A 69 0.31 -5.65 15.74
C ARG A 69 0.37 -4.12 15.64
N ARG A 70 0.51 -3.44 16.77
CA ARG A 70 0.75 -1.99 16.78
C ARG A 70 2.07 -1.69 16.11
N GLU A 71 3.15 -2.33 16.51
CA GLU A 71 4.50 -2.12 15.96
C GLU A 71 4.65 -2.53 14.48
N SER A 72 3.82 -3.47 14.01
CA SER A 72 3.79 -3.89 12.62
C SER A 72 2.89 -3.05 11.70
N SER A 73 2.11 -2.13 12.27
CA SER A 73 1.32 -1.17 11.49
C SER A 73 2.22 -0.12 10.83
N VAL A 74 1.81 0.45 9.70
CA VAL A 74 2.63 1.43 8.97
C VAL A 74 2.75 2.74 9.73
N MET A 75 1.64 3.19 10.31
CA MET A 75 1.53 4.47 11.00
C MET A 75 2.17 4.40 12.39
N GLN A 76 3.48 4.64 12.46
CA GLN A 76 4.23 4.66 13.73
C GLN A 76 4.46 6.09 14.25
N PRO A 77 4.46 6.32 15.57
CA PRO A 77 4.81 7.61 16.16
C PRO A 77 6.29 7.97 15.97
N SER A 78 7.17 6.97 15.88
CA SER A 78 8.63 7.14 15.89
C SER A 78 9.25 7.52 14.55
N VAL A 79 8.44 7.86 13.54
CA VAL A 79 8.94 8.22 12.20
C VAL A 79 9.42 9.68 12.15
N ALA A 80 10.32 10.04 13.06
CA ALA A 80 11.07 11.30 13.05
C ALA A 80 12.08 11.38 11.88
N SER A 81 12.33 10.26 11.18
CA SER A 81 13.32 10.13 10.09
C SER A 81 12.79 10.33 8.67
N LEU A 82 11.52 10.72 8.50
CA LEU A 82 10.94 11.09 7.19
C LEU A 82 11.54 12.36 6.58
N GLY A 83 12.41 13.06 7.30
CA GLY A 83 13.05 14.30 6.85
C GLY A 83 13.83 14.19 5.52
N SER A 84 14.22 12.98 5.11
CA SER A 84 14.89 12.71 3.82
C SER A 84 13.97 12.15 2.73
N MET A 85 12.70 11.84 3.03
CA MET A 85 11.76 11.30 2.05
C MET A 85 11.34 12.39 1.07
N LYS A 86 11.19 12.00 -0.20
CA LYS A 86 10.62 12.87 -1.23
C LYS A 86 9.15 13.12 -0.90
N LYS A 87 8.87 14.17 -0.11
CA LYS A 87 7.50 14.58 0.27
C LYS A 87 6.60 14.89 -0.94
N ALA A 88 7.24 15.18 -2.08
CA ALA A 88 6.60 15.35 -3.38
C ALA A 88 6.42 14.04 -4.16
N LEU A 89 6.77 12.87 -3.62
CA LEU A 89 6.57 11.58 -4.30
C LEU A 89 5.06 11.33 -4.43
N PRO A 90 4.53 11.23 -5.65
CA PRO A 90 3.12 10.95 -5.86
C PRO A 90 2.73 9.57 -5.34
N MET A 91 1.57 9.49 -4.69
CA MET A 91 0.99 8.27 -4.17
C MET A 91 -0.48 8.19 -4.54
N LEU A 92 -0.92 7.02 -5.00
CA LEU A 92 -2.32 6.69 -5.25
C LEU A 92 -2.71 5.49 -4.39
N LEU A 93 -3.72 5.66 -3.54
CA LEU A 93 -4.26 4.61 -2.69
C LEU A 93 -5.63 4.20 -3.22
N LEU A 94 -5.71 3.03 -3.83
CA LEU A 94 -6.96 2.44 -4.34
C LEU A 94 -7.57 1.52 -3.28
N TYR A 95 -8.88 1.56 -3.13
CA TYR A 95 -9.64 0.63 -2.30
C TYR A 95 -10.95 0.25 -3.00
N ALA A 96 -11.49 -0.93 -2.68
CA ALA A 96 -12.71 -1.42 -3.32
C ALA A 96 -13.95 -0.81 -2.66
N GLN A 97 -15.06 -0.74 -3.40
CA GLN A 97 -16.34 -0.31 -2.84
C GLN A 97 -16.85 -1.29 -1.77
N ASP A 98 -16.79 -2.60 -2.07
CA ASP A 98 -17.22 -3.66 -1.17
C ASP A 98 -15.98 -4.36 -0.57
N ASP A 99 -15.24 -3.65 0.28
CA ASP A 99 -13.99 -4.12 0.89
C ASP A 99 -14.13 -4.37 2.41
N PHE A 100 -13.08 -4.91 3.04
CA PHE A 100 -13.03 -5.17 4.48
C PHE A 100 -12.81 -3.91 5.32
N HIS A 101 -13.56 -2.83 5.04
CA HIS A 101 -13.35 -1.48 5.61
C HIS A 101 -11.94 -0.92 5.33
N LEU A 102 -11.35 -1.27 4.18
CA LEU A 102 -10.01 -0.79 3.80
C LEU A 102 -10.01 0.64 3.23
N ASP A 103 -11.19 1.22 3.01
CA ASP A 103 -11.38 2.64 2.80
C ASP A 103 -10.87 3.44 4.01
N GLU A 104 -11.19 3.01 5.23
CA GLU A 104 -10.68 3.61 6.47
C GLU A 104 -9.15 3.56 6.53
N ASP A 105 -8.55 2.41 6.15
CA ASP A 105 -7.09 2.26 6.05
C ASP A 105 -6.45 3.27 5.10
N ALA A 106 -6.99 3.41 3.89
CA ALA A 106 -6.46 4.34 2.90
C ALA A 106 -6.63 5.81 3.35
N ILE A 107 -7.78 6.16 3.92
CA ILE A 107 -8.10 7.52 4.38
C ILE A 107 -7.19 7.91 5.55
N GLU A 108 -7.02 7.02 6.54
CA GLU A 108 -6.14 7.27 7.67
C GLU A 108 -4.68 7.37 7.25
N LEU A 109 -4.21 6.48 6.36
CA LEU A 109 -2.83 6.56 5.85
C LEU A 109 -2.59 7.89 5.14
N LYS A 110 -3.54 8.34 4.30
CA LYS A 110 -3.44 9.66 3.66
C LYS A 110 -3.41 10.80 4.68
N ALA A 111 -4.29 10.79 5.68
CA ALA A 111 -4.30 11.81 6.72
C ALA A 111 -2.96 11.85 7.49
N TRP A 112 -2.43 10.68 7.84
CA TRP A 112 -1.14 10.54 8.50
C TRP A 112 0.01 11.06 7.63
N LEU A 113 0.09 10.66 6.36
CA LEU A 113 1.09 11.15 5.42
C LEU A 113 1.00 12.67 5.20
N ASN A 114 -0.22 13.22 5.09
CA ASN A 114 -0.43 14.66 5.00
C ASN A 114 0.07 15.39 6.25
N SER A 115 -0.14 14.84 7.45
CA SER A 115 0.38 15.40 8.71
C SER A 115 1.91 15.45 8.75
N LEU A 116 2.58 14.58 7.99
CA LEU A 116 4.03 14.54 7.83
C LEU A 116 4.55 15.44 6.68
N GLY A 117 3.62 16.09 5.96
CA GLY A 117 3.88 17.03 4.88
C GLY A 117 4.01 16.40 3.50
N PHE A 118 3.53 15.17 3.29
CA PHE A 118 3.35 14.64 1.93
C PHE A 118 2.18 15.37 1.26
N THR A 119 2.41 15.92 0.07
CA THR A 119 1.41 16.79 -0.59
C THR A 119 0.72 16.12 -1.78
N HIS A 120 1.23 14.98 -2.26
CA HIS A 120 0.74 14.30 -3.46
C HIS A 120 0.22 12.90 -3.11
N VAL A 121 -0.76 12.82 -2.21
CA VAL A 121 -1.41 11.55 -1.82
C VAL A 121 -2.89 11.59 -2.20
N ALA A 122 -3.28 10.75 -3.15
CA ALA A 122 -4.66 10.56 -3.58
C ALA A 122 -5.23 9.25 -3.02
N CYS A 123 -6.52 9.24 -2.72
CA CYS A 123 -7.27 8.02 -2.48
C CYS A 123 -8.43 7.95 -3.48
N GLU A 124 -8.71 6.77 -4.01
CA GLU A 124 -9.78 6.56 -4.99
C GLU A 124 -10.47 5.23 -4.71
N GLU A 125 -11.78 5.28 -4.50
CA GLU A 125 -12.65 4.09 -4.45
C GLU A 125 -12.83 3.54 -5.86
N ILE A 126 -12.79 2.22 -6.02
CA ILE A 126 -13.09 1.53 -7.28
C ILE A 126 -14.51 0.96 -7.23
N PRO A 127 -15.49 1.59 -7.91
CA PRO A 127 -16.89 1.17 -7.83
C PRO A 127 -17.13 -0.24 -8.37
N GLY A 128 -18.10 -0.94 -7.81
CA GLY A 128 -18.55 -2.27 -8.23
C GLY A 128 -17.48 -3.35 -8.11
N THR A 129 -16.49 -3.14 -7.24
CA THR A 129 -15.45 -4.13 -6.95
C THR A 129 -15.40 -4.45 -5.47
N ASN A 130 -14.94 -5.66 -5.16
CA ASN A 130 -14.60 -6.11 -3.81
C ASN A 130 -13.09 -6.35 -3.71
N HIS A 131 -12.63 -6.76 -2.53
CA HIS A 131 -11.21 -7.04 -2.25
C HIS A 131 -10.53 -7.96 -3.29
N PHE A 132 -11.26 -8.92 -3.85
CA PHE A 132 -10.73 -9.87 -4.82
C PHE A 132 -10.82 -9.36 -6.26
N THR A 133 -11.88 -8.61 -6.58
CA THR A 133 -12.15 -8.15 -7.96
C THR A 133 -11.55 -6.78 -8.28
N ILE A 134 -11.02 -6.07 -7.27
CA ILE A 134 -10.31 -4.80 -7.47
C ILE A 134 -9.06 -4.98 -8.33
N ILE A 135 -8.37 -6.12 -8.21
CA ILE A 135 -7.35 -6.52 -9.19
C ILE A 135 -8.10 -7.12 -10.37
N GLY A 136 -8.60 -6.22 -11.21
CA GLY A 136 -9.31 -6.58 -12.42
C GLY A 136 -8.36 -7.02 -13.53
N ASN A 137 -8.92 -7.20 -14.71
CA ASN A 137 -8.16 -7.63 -15.87
C ASN A 137 -7.06 -6.63 -16.28
N VAL A 138 -5.84 -7.15 -16.44
CA VAL A 138 -4.65 -6.44 -16.97
C VAL A 138 -4.30 -6.87 -18.40
N ASN A 139 -5.07 -7.78 -18.99
CA ASN A 139 -4.89 -8.21 -20.37
C ASN A 139 -5.25 -7.06 -21.33
N THR A 140 -4.31 -6.69 -22.19
CA THR A 140 -4.43 -5.62 -23.18
C THR A 140 -5.47 -5.90 -24.27
N ASN A 141 -5.88 -7.16 -24.43
CA ASN A 141 -6.87 -7.58 -25.44
C ASN A 141 -8.32 -7.48 -24.97
N LEU A 142 -8.53 -7.06 -23.73
CA LEU A 142 -9.84 -6.89 -23.12
C LEU A 142 -9.98 -5.45 -22.60
N PRO A 143 -11.22 -4.94 -22.43
CA PRO A 143 -11.42 -3.63 -21.83
C PRO A 143 -10.70 -3.51 -20.48
N PRO A 144 -9.97 -2.42 -20.23
CA PRO A 144 -9.22 -2.27 -18.99
C PRO A 144 -10.18 -2.15 -17.81
N SER A 145 -9.87 -2.85 -16.72
CA SER A 145 -10.61 -2.69 -15.47
C SER A 145 -10.52 -1.25 -14.96
N ARG A 146 -11.45 -0.85 -14.08
CA ARG A 146 -11.44 0.50 -13.48
C ARG A 146 -10.12 0.78 -12.75
N SER A 147 -9.62 -0.18 -11.98
CA SER A 147 -8.30 -0.09 -11.34
C SER A 147 -7.18 0.06 -12.36
N THR A 148 -7.19 -0.70 -13.45
CA THR A 148 -6.21 -0.57 -14.54
C THR A 148 -6.24 0.82 -15.16
N GLN A 149 -7.43 1.40 -15.36
CA GLN A 149 -7.59 2.75 -15.89
C GLN A 149 -7.02 3.80 -14.93
N ALA A 150 -7.34 3.71 -13.63
CA ALA A 150 -6.82 4.61 -12.59
C ALA A 150 -5.28 4.55 -12.50
N ILE A 151 -4.71 3.35 -12.49
CA ILE A 151 -3.25 3.13 -12.44
C ILE A 151 -2.57 3.67 -13.70
N THR A 152 -3.13 3.39 -14.89
CA THR A 152 -2.55 3.88 -16.16
C THR A 152 -2.60 5.39 -16.24
N LYS A 153 -3.71 6.01 -15.79
CA LYS A 153 -3.81 7.46 -15.68
C LYS A 153 -2.74 8.02 -14.73
N PHE A 154 -2.59 7.45 -13.54
CA PHE A 154 -1.58 7.88 -12.58
C PHE A 154 -0.16 7.76 -13.14
N ILE A 155 0.19 6.63 -13.77
CA ILE A 155 1.50 6.44 -14.40
C ILE A 155 1.75 7.48 -15.49
N ARG A 156 0.75 7.77 -16.32
CA ARG A 156 0.85 8.82 -17.34
C ARG A 156 1.09 10.18 -16.69
N ASP A 157 0.31 10.56 -15.70
CA ASP A 157 0.39 11.89 -15.08
C ASP A 157 1.75 12.10 -14.39
N VAL A 158 2.27 11.12 -13.64
CA VAL A 158 3.57 11.25 -12.97
C VAL A 158 4.77 11.19 -13.92
N THR A 159 4.58 10.67 -15.14
CA THR A 159 5.64 10.63 -16.17
C THR A 159 5.61 11.87 -17.06
N THR A 160 4.45 12.46 -17.33
CA THR A 160 4.31 13.67 -18.15
C THR A 160 4.66 14.95 -17.39
N GLU A 161 4.28 15.07 -16.11
CA GLU A 161 4.60 16.25 -15.28
C GLU A 161 6.11 16.55 -15.21
N LYS A 162 6.96 15.53 -15.38
CA LYS A 162 8.42 15.70 -15.37
C LYS A 162 9.05 16.05 -16.71
N ASN A 163 8.36 15.87 -17.83
CA ASN A 163 8.88 16.20 -19.16
C ASN A 163 8.58 17.65 -19.57
N GLY A 164 7.87 18.40 -18.72
CA GLY A 164 7.49 19.80 -18.96
C GLY A 164 8.38 20.85 -18.30
N HIS A 165 9.60 20.50 -17.85
CA HIS A 165 10.59 21.42 -17.27
C HIS A 165 11.94 21.29 -17.98
#